data_AF-A0A6B3EMQ7-F1
#
_entry.id   AF-A0A6B3EMQ7-F1
#
_cell.length_a   1.000
_cell.length_b   1.000
_cell.length_c   1.000
_cell.angle_alpha   90.00
_cell.angle_beta   90.00
_cell.angle_gamma   90.00
#
_symmetry.space_group_name_H-M   'P 1'
#
loop_
_entity.id
_entity.type
_entity.pdbx_description
1 polymer ?
#
loop_
_entity_poly.entity_id
_entity_poly.type
_entity_poly.pdbx_seq_one_letter_code
_entity_poly.pdbx_strand_id
1 'polypeptide(L)' 'VVLALDGVLPFELGIPQRIFGRAKDASGAPLYEVVTCSARPPGEVRAEADFTILVTHGPEALASADT' A
#
# COMPACT_ATOMS: atom_id res chain seq x y z
N VAL A 1 -3.60 1.66 -6.04
CA VAL A 1 -2.50 0.84 -5.44
C VAL A 1 -1.51 1.76 -4.74
N VAL A 2 -0.87 1.33 -3.64
CA VAL A 2 0.12 2.12 -2.91
C VAL A 2 1.52 1.55 -3.15
N LEU A 3 2.40 2.34 -3.75
CA LEU A 3 3.79 1.95 -3.99
C LEU A 3 4.68 2.31 -2.79
N ALA A 4 5.25 1.30 -2.13
CA ALA A 4 6.25 1.45 -1.09
C ALA A 4 7.64 1.51 -1.72
N LEU A 5 8.36 2.61 -1.47
CA LEU A 5 9.74 2.82 -1.89
C LEU A 5 10.67 2.74 -0.67
N ASP A 6 11.96 2.50 -0.92
CA ASP A 6 12.94 2.58 0.16
C ASP A 6 12.98 4.00 0.74
N GLY A 7 13.12 4.10 2.05
CA GLY A 7 13.01 5.37 2.79
C GLY A 7 11.58 5.83 3.02
N VAL A 8 10.57 4.99 2.74
CA VAL A 8 9.18 5.33 3.09
C VAL A 8 9.02 5.51 4.59
N LEU A 9 8.27 6.53 5.00
CA LEU A 9 7.86 6.75 6.38
C LEU A 9 6.72 5.77 6.72
N PRO A 10 6.88 4.86 7.71
CA PRO A 10 5.86 3.87 8.05
C PRO A 10 4.51 4.50 8.43
N PHE A 11 4.54 5.65 9.09
CA PHE A 11 3.34 6.40 9.45
C PHE A 11 2.53 6.79 8.21
N GLU A 12 3.19 7.31 7.17
CA GLU A 12 2.53 7.77 5.95
C GLU A 12 2.04 6.59 5.11
N LEU A 13 2.80 5.48 5.07
CA LEU A 13 2.40 4.27 4.35
C LEU A 13 1.07 3.68 4.85
N GLY A 14 0.75 3.88 6.13
CA GLY A 14 -0.53 3.44 6.73
C GLY A 14 -1.73 4.35 6.41
N ILE A 15 -1.51 5.60 5.97
CA ILE A 15 -2.59 6.58 5.77
C ILE A 15 -3.58 6.14 4.68
N PRO A 16 -3.16 5.68 3.48
CA PRO A 16 -4.09 5.26 2.44
C PRO A 16 -5.03 4.14 2.90
N GLN A 17 -4.51 3.13 3.61
CA GLN A 17 -5.32 2.07 4.21
C GLN A 17 -6.32 2.63 5.23
N ARG A 18 -5.90 3.59 6.07
CA ARG A 18 -6.74 4.18 7.12
C ARG A 18 -7.88 5.04 6.58
N ILE A 19 -7.66 5.73 5.46
CA ILE A 19 -8.63 6.61 4.80
C ILE A 19 -9.48 5.80 3.82
N PHE A 20 -8.88 5.26 2.76
CA PHE A 20 -9.61 4.62 1.66
C PHE A 20 -10.15 3.25 2.04
N GLY A 21 -9.44 2.49 2.87
CA GLY A 21 -9.93 1.18 3.38
C GLY A 21 -11.17 1.29 4.28
N ARG A 22 -11.53 2.50 4.72
CA ARG A 22 -12.75 2.77 5.49
C ARG A 22 -13.84 3.48 4.69
N ALA A 23 -13.54 3.91 3.46
CA ALA A 23 -14.53 4.54 2.60
C ALA A 23 -15.54 3.48 2.15
N LYS A 24 -16.82 3.78 2.39
CA LYS A 24 -17.95 2.91 2.08
C LYS A 24 -19.04 3.71 1.39
N ASP A 25 -19.80 3.05 0.54
CA ASP A 25 -21.01 3.64 -0.05
C ASP A 25 -22.18 3.66 0.94
N ALA A 26 -23.34 4.15 0.48
CA ALA A 26 -24.55 4.23 1.30
C ALA A 26 -25.10 2.85 1.73
N SER A 27 -24.74 1.77 1.03
CA SER A 27 -25.09 0.40 1.39
C SER A 27 -24.10 -0.24 2.38
N GLY A 28 -22.98 0.45 2.64
CA GLY A 28 -21.91 -0.04 3.51
C GLY A 28 -20.87 -0.91 2.80
N ALA A 29 -20.94 -1.02 1.47
CA ALA A 29 -19.95 -1.73 0.67
C ALA A 29 -18.65 -0.89 0.57
N PRO A 30 -17.46 -1.53 0.62
CA PRO A 30 -16.20 -0.82 0.49
C PRO A 30 -16.07 -0.20 -0.91
N LEU A 31 -15.62 1.06 -0.97
CA LEU A 31 -15.41 1.76 -2.24
C LEU A 31 -14.04 1.48 -2.86
N TYR A 32 -13.08 1.03 -2.05
CA TYR A 32 -11.71 0.81 -2.46
C TYR A 32 -11.16 -0.50 -1.91
N GLU A 33 -10.38 -1.18 -2.73
CA GLU A 33 -9.40 -2.17 -2.30
C GLU A 33 -8.01 -1.51 -2.32
N VAL A 34 -7.36 -1.43 -1.16
CA VAL A 34 -6.05 -0.78 -1.04
C VAL A 34 -4.96 -1.85 -0.90
N VAL A 35 -4.24 -2.07 -2.00
CA VAL A 35 -3.10 -2.99 -2.05
C VAL A 35 -1.79 -2.20 -1.98
N THR A 36 -0.85 -2.65 -1.15
CA THR A 36 0.52 -2.12 -1.11
C THR A 36 1.46 -3.02 -1.91
N CYS A 37 2.25 -2.42 -2.79
CA CYS A 37 3.26 -3.11 -3.58
C CYS A 37 4.63 -2.46 -3.42
N SER A 38 5.70 -3.19 -3.74
CA SER A 38 7.04 -2.64 -3.83
C SER A 38 7.45 -2.39 -5.28
N ALA A 39 8.47 -1.55 -5.49
CA ALA A 39 9.05 -1.33 -6.83
C ALA A 39 9.92 -2.51 -7.33
N ARG A 40 10.09 -3.55 -6.51
CA ARG A 40 10.89 -4.75 -6.76
C ARG A 40 10.00 -5.99 -6.67
N PRO A 41 10.48 -7.20 -7.00
CA PRO A 41 9.73 -8.41 -6.64
C PRO A 41 9.34 -8.40 -5.14
N PRO A 42 8.25 -9.09 -4.75
CA PRO A 42 7.80 -9.17 -3.36
C PRO A 42 8.94 -9.43 -2.38
N GLY A 43 8.96 -8.70 -1.27
CA GLY A 43 10.06 -8.75 -0.32
C GLY A 43 10.16 -7.50 0.54
N GLU A 44 11.35 -7.31 1.12
CA GLU A 44 11.60 -6.23 2.05
C GLU A 44 11.75 -4.86 1.36
N VAL A 45 11.08 -3.87 1.94
CA VAL A 45 11.28 -2.44 1.66
C VAL A 45 11.91 -1.82 2.88
N ARG A 46 13.04 -1.11 2.70
CA ARG A 46 13.69 -0.45 3.83
C ARG A 46 12.89 0.78 4.21
N ALA A 47 12.37 0.84 5.44
CA ALA A 47 11.76 2.06 5.93
C ALA A 47 12.84 3.11 6.21
N GLU A 48 12.44 4.38 6.32
CA GLU A 48 13.31 5.41 6.89
C GLU A 48 13.69 5.08 8.35
N ALA A 49 12.79 4.39 9.06
CA ALA A 49 13.02 3.85 10.39
C ALA A 49 14.06 2.71 10.41
N ASP A 50 14.39 2.22 11.61
CA ASP A 50 15.42 1.20 11.83
C ASP A 50 15.03 -0.23 11.38
N PHE A 51 13.83 -0.42 10.83
CA PHE A 51 13.30 -1.72 10.40
C PHE A 51 12.96 -1.79 8.90
N THR A 52 12.64 -3.00 8.43
CA THR A 52 12.11 -3.26 7.09
C THR A 52 10.63 -3.59 7.15
N ILE A 53 9.90 -3.29 6.07
CA ILE A 53 8.50 -3.65 5.88
C ILE A 53 8.46 -4.76 4.84
N LEU A 54 7.88 -5.90 5.20
CA LEU A 54 7.65 -6.98 4.24
C LEU A 54 6.44 -6.63 3.37
N VAL A 55 6.64 -6.52 2.06
CA VAL A 55 5.59 -6.24 1.09
C VAL A 55 5.38 -7.45 0.17
N THR A 56 4.16 -7.97 0.13
CA THR A 56 3.82 -9.24 -0.53
C THR A 56 3.48 -9.11 -2.01
N HIS A 57 3.31 -7.88 -2.53
CA HIS A 57 3.01 -7.62 -3.93
C HIS A 57 4.18 -6.91 -4.61
N GLY A 58 4.51 -7.33 -5.83
CA GLY A 58 5.51 -6.67 -6.68
C GLY A 58 4.88 -5.57 -7.56
N PRO A 59 5.69 -4.95 -8.43
CA PRO A 59 5.26 -3.82 -9.27
C PRO A 59 4.13 -4.18 -10.24
N GLU A 60 3.92 -5.45 -10.55
CA GLU A 60 2.81 -5.94 -11.37
C GLU A 60 1.43 -5.52 -10.84
N ALA A 61 1.30 -5.31 -9.52
CA ALA A 61 0.05 -4.82 -8.93
C ALA A 61 -0.33 -3.41 -9.44
N LEU A 62 0.63 -2.60 -9.90
CA LEU A 62 0.33 -1.28 -10.47
C LEU A 62 -0.50 -1.40 -11.76
N ALA A 63 -0.38 -2.49 -12.51
CA ALA A 63 -1.14 -2.69 -13.74
C ALA A 63 -2.64 -2.94 -13.48
N SER A 64 -3.00 -3.41 -12.29
CA SER A 64 -4.40 -3.60 -11.88
C SER A 64 -4.97 -2.41 -11.12
N ALA A 65 -4.22 -1.31 -11.01
CA ALA A 65 -4.63 -0.15 -10.24
C ALA A 65 -5.61 0.71 -11.03
N ASP A 66 -6.83 0.88 -10.52
CA ASP A 66 -7.78 1.86 -11.05
C ASP A 66 -7.40 3.31 -10.67
N THR A 67 -6.52 3.45 -9.67
CA THR A 67 -5.93 4.69 -9.15
C THR A 67 -4.52 4.46 -8.59
#